data_AF-A0A967SVX6-F1
#
_entry.id   AF-A0A967SVX6-F1
#
_cell.length_a   1.000
_cell.length_b   1.000
_cell.length_c   1.000
_cell.angle_alpha   90.00
_cell.angle_beta   90.00
_cell.angle_gamma   90.00
#
_symmetry.space_group_name_H-M   'P 1'
#
loop_
_entity.id
_entity.type
_entity.pdbx_description
1 polymer ?
#
loop_
_entity_poly.entity_id
_entity_poly.type
_entity_poly.pdbx_seq_one_letter_code
_entity_poly.pdbx_strand_id
1 'polypeptide(L)'
;MQLGNGVIVSLGGEGKLCMNCHKSRRDAETYAVQYHDHFGPHHGPQADMLAGTNVVSFGVSIPSTTHNFAIANSCVTCHMALTPGSGTPPDSLDPAQYGRDEIGEHTFTMHWEGDGVHGPVDLVSGCVGCHGPKNSFDEWIAKMDYDEDGTVESAQDEVKGMMDNIGVLLPPLNDPAVVVDTNYTTLQLQSAYNYLSVEEDKSYGMHNLQFTVNLLKVTYDTLRGIPVSIFEEAEDMLAPDNYVLNQNYPNPFNPTTTISFGLPKRDDVRLVIYDILGKQIRTLFSGRINSGYHNYIWDGRDQQGNIVSAGVYIYRLQGNYVDLSRKMLFVK
;
A
#
# COMPACT_ATOMS: atom_id res chain seq x y z
N MET A 1 13.23 -3.19 -9.90
CA MET A 1 13.89 -2.03 -9.27
C MET A 1 14.61 -2.50 -8.02
N GLN A 2 15.73 -1.90 -7.65
CA GLN A 2 16.40 -2.17 -6.36
C GLN A 2 16.22 -1.00 -5.39
N LEU A 3 15.81 -1.30 -4.14
CA LEU A 3 15.69 -0.35 -3.03
C LEU A 3 17.03 -0.11 -2.34
N GLY A 4 17.09 0.86 -1.42
CA GLY A 4 18.31 1.24 -0.70
C GLY A 4 18.93 0.08 0.09
N ASN A 5 18.09 -0.77 0.68
CA ASN A 5 18.48 -2.01 1.38
C ASN A 5 18.73 -3.21 0.46
N GLY A 6 18.76 -3.01 -0.86
CA GLY A 6 19.02 -4.08 -1.83
C GLY A 6 17.81 -4.93 -2.22
N VAL A 7 16.64 -4.75 -1.61
CA VAL A 7 15.40 -5.47 -1.96
C VAL A 7 15.01 -5.18 -3.41
N ILE A 8 14.66 -6.24 -4.15
CA ILE A 8 14.20 -6.13 -5.54
C ILE A 8 12.69 -6.06 -5.60
N VAL A 9 12.17 -4.88 -5.93
CA VAL A 9 10.76 -4.67 -6.28
C VAL A 9 10.54 -5.12 -7.72
N SER A 10 9.94 -6.30 -7.87
CA SER A 10 9.66 -6.97 -9.15
C SER A 10 8.28 -6.60 -9.73
N LEU A 11 7.35 -6.14 -8.89
CA LEU A 11 5.98 -5.74 -9.26
C LEU A 11 5.83 -4.20 -9.18
N GLY A 12 4.82 -3.62 -9.84
CA GLY A 12 4.52 -2.19 -9.75
C GLY A 12 4.51 -1.37 -11.06
N GLY A 13 4.57 -2.03 -12.22
CA GLY A 13 4.19 -1.37 -13.48
C GLY A 13 5.01 -0.14 -13.86
N GLU A 14 4.32 0.83 -14.45
CA GLU A 14 4.85 2.16 -14.76
C GLU A 14 5.30 2.92 -13.49
N GLY A 15 4.68 2.59 -12.35
CA GLY A 15 5.03 3.05 -11.02
C GLY A 15 6.48 2.88 -10.60
N LYS A 16 7.16 1.90 -11.18
CA LYS A 16 8.59 1.70 -10.95
C LYS A 16 9.39 2.94 -11.32
N LEU A 17 8.94 3.80 -12.22
CA LEU A 17 9.64 5.06 -12.47
C LEU A 17 9.60 5.96 -11.23
N CYS A 18 8.42 6.16 -10.64
CA CYS A 18 8.20 6.92 -9.42
C CYS A 18 9.01 6.35 -8.25
N MET A 19 8.92 5.03 -8.05
CA MET A 19 9.66 4.33 -6.98
C MET A 19 11.19 4.52 -7.09
N ASN A 20 11.73 4.83 -8.27
CA ASN A 20 13.19 5.01 -8.40
C ASN A 20 13.66 6.29 -7.73
N CYS A 21 12.80 7.30 -7.78
CA CYS A 21 13.02 8.62 -7.26
C CYS A 21 12.59 8.66 -5.78
N HIS A 22 11.43 8.08 -5.47
CA HIS A 22 10.81 8.00 -4.16
C HIS A 22 11.12 6.67 -3.46
N LYS A 23 12.42 6.39 -3.32
CA LYS A 23 12.92 5.37 -2.41
C LYS A 23 13.94 5.98 -1.47
N SER A 24 14.00 5.46 -0.25
CA SER A 24 15.08 5.72 0.68
C SER A 24 16.42 5.40 0.01
N ARG A 25 17.38 6.32 0.16
CA ARG A 25 18.74 6.13 -0.34
C ARG A 25 19.63 5.42 0.66
N ARG A 26 19.07 5.05 1.81
CA ARG A 26 19.80 4.55 2.95
C ARG A 26 19.18 3.28 3.47
N ASP A 27 20.08 2.38 3.83
CA ASP A 27 19.72 1.13 4.46
C ASP A 27 19.57 1.36 5.97
N ALA A 28 18.40 1.02 6.51
CA ALA A 28 18.10 1.11 7.93
C ALA A 28 19.13 0.37 8.80
N GLU A 29 19.61 -0.82 8.36
CA GLU A 29 20.60 -1.60 9.14
C GLU A 29 21.91 -0.84 9.35
N THR A 30 22.27 0.02 8.39
CA THR A 30 23.52 0.79 8.41
C THR A 30 23.34 2.18 9.02
N TYR A 31 22.23 2.85 8.71
CA TYR A 31 22.03 4.27 9.03
C TYR A 31 21.25 4.51 10.32
N ALA A 32 20.64 3.48 10.91
CA ALA A 32 19.88 3.60 12.14
C ALA A 32 20.71 3.26 13.40
N VAL A 33 21.98 2.86 13.27
CA VAL A 33 22.81 2.38 14.40
C VAL A 33 23.73 3.43 15.00
N GLN A 34 23.97 4.54 14.28
CA GLN A 34 24.82 5.65 14.72
C GLN A 34 24.33 6.99 14.18
N TYR A 35 24.59 8.08 14.90
CA TYR A 35 24.20 9.43 14.49
C TYR A 35 24.99 9.92 13.26
N HIS A 36 24.33 10.70 12.42
CA HIS A 36 24.91 11.42 11.29
C HIS A 36 24.21 12.78 11.12
N ASP A 37 24.91 13.81 10.64
CA ASP A 37 24.31 15.15 10.40
C ASP A 37 23.18 15.18 9.38
N HIS A 38 22.99 14.09 8.65
CA HIS A 38 21.92 13.96 7.68
C HIS A 38 20.99 12.81 8.03
N PHE A 39 20.93 12.32 9.28
CA PHE A 39 20.25 11.08 9.73
C PHE A 39 18.85 10.82 9.14
N GLY A 40 18.43 9.56 9.11
CA GLY A 40 17.11 9.12 8.64
C GLY A 40 17.14 8.50 7.23
N PRO A 41 15.98 8.28 6.58
CA PRO A 41 15.87 7.59 5.30
C PRO A 41 16.41 8.38 4.10
N HIS A 42 16.80 9.65 4.29
CA HIS A 42 17.27 10.55 3.24
C HIS A 42 16.20 10.80 2.16
N HIS A 43 15.04 11.25 2.65
CA HIS A 43 13.81 11.56 1.92
C HIS A 43 13.27 10.38 1.08
N GLY A 44 12.02 10.54 0.66
CA GLY A 44 11.42 9.66 -0.32
C GLY A 44 11.20 8.20 0.10
N PRO A 45 10.85 7.82 1.34
CA PRO A 45 10.70 6.42 1.72
C PRO A 45 9.43 5.75 1.14
N GLN A 46 8.67 6.40 0.25
CA GLN A 46 7.35 5.92 -0.19
C GLN A 46 7.40 4.53 -0.84
N ALA A 47 8.42 4.23 -1.65
CA ALA A 47 8.57 2.91 -2.25
C ALA A 47 8.92 1.84 -1.20
N ASP A 48 9.74 2.19 -0.21
CA ASP A 48 10.12 1.30 0.89
C ASP A 48 8.92 1.01 1.80
N MET A 49 8.13 2.03 2.14
CA MET A 49 6.90 1.90 2.94
C MET A 49 5.82 1.10 2.21
N LEU A 50 5.58 1.39 0.92
CA LEU A 50 4.67 0.61 0.09
C LEU A 50 5.14 -0.85 -0.03
N ALA A 51 6.45 -1.10 -0.13
CA ALA A 51 7.01 -2.45 -0.15
C ALA A 51 7.01 -3.14 1.23
N GLY A 52 6.86 -2.39 2.32
CA GLY A 52 6.95 -2.90 3.69
C GLY A 52 8.37 -3.34 4.04
N THR A 53 9.38 -2.50 3.76
CA THR A 53 10.78 -2.85 3.95
C THR A 53 11.65 -1.64 4.34
N ASN A 54 12.94 -1.89 4.55
CA ASN A 54 13.96 -0.87 4.86
C ASN A 54 13.66 -0.05 6.13
N VAL A 55 13.27 -0.76 7.18
CA VAL A 55 13.00 -0.23 8.53
C VAL A 55 13.65 -1.14 9.57
N VAL A 56 13.72 -0.71 10.82
CA VAL A 56 14.23 -1.54 11.92
C VAL A 56 13.10 -2.37 12.50
N SER A 57 13.10 -3.68 12.23
CA SER A 57 12.02 -4.58 12.66
C SER A 57 12.15 -5.12 14.09
N PHE A 58 13.26 -4.82 14.77
CA PHE A 58 13.57 -5.34 16.11
C PHE A 58 13.45 -6.88 16.23
N GLY A 59 13.74 -7.60 15.14
CA GLY A 59 13.76 -9.06 15.11
C GLY A 59 12.39 -9.72 14.91
N VAL A 60 11.32 -8.95 14.69
CA VAL A 60 9.99 -9.49 14.35
C VAL A 60 9.69 -9.38 12.86
N SER A 61 8.83 -10.26 12.35
CA SER A 61 8.30 -10.18 10.99
C SER A 61 7.08 -9.27 10.99
N ILE A 62 7.19 -8.10 10.35
CA ILE A 62 6.09 -7.12 10.28
C ILE A 62 5.22 -7.48 9.06
N PRO A 63 3.92 -7.78 9.24
CA PRO A 63 3.04 -8.08 8.13
C PRO A 63 2.80 -6.82 7.28
N SER A 64 2.56 -7.01 5.98
CA SER A 64 2.43 -5.94 5.01
C SER A 64 1.11 -6.06 4.27
N THR A 65 0.50 -4.93 3.92
CA THR A 65 -0.68 -4.91 3.05
C THR A 65 -0.30 -5.36 1.64
N THR A 66 -1.33 -5.60 0.85
CA THR A 66 -1.24 -6.23 -0.47
C THR A 66 -1.22 -5.23 -1.62
N HIS A 67 -1.35 -3.93 -1.37
CA HIS A 67 -1.44 -2.88 -2.41
C HIS A 67 -0.26 -2.89 -3.39
N ASN A 68 0.96 -3.16 -2.90
CA ASN A 68 2.17 -3.29 -3.72
C ASN A 68 2.11 -4.43 -4.77
N PHE A 69 1.21 -5.39 -4.60
CA PHE A 69 1.03 -6.54 -5.49
C PHE A 69 -0.35 -6.57 -6.15
N ALA A 70 -1.35 -5.98 -5.51
CA ALA A 70 -2.72 -5.90 -6.01
C ALA A 70 -2.88 -4.87 -7.13
N ILE A 71 -2.04 -3.83 -7.12
CA ILE A 71 -2.10 -2.75 -8.10
C ILE A 71 -1.00 -2.91 -9.15
N ALA A 72 -1.41 -3.08 -10.41
CA ALA A 72 -0.50 -3.33 -11.53
C ALA A 72 0.48 -2.18 -11.78
N ASN A 73 0.00 -0.93 -11.73
CA ASN A 73 0.79 0.29 -11.92
C ASN A 73 0.86 1.07 -10.60
N SER A 74 1.58 0.51 -9.61
CA SER A 74 1.77 1.14 -8.30
C SER A 74 2.10 2.64 -8.41
N CYS A 75 1.73 3.45 -7.41
CA CYS A 75 1.84 4.91 -7.45
C CYS A 75 0.96 5.57 -8.53
N VAL A 76 1.12 5.24 -9.82
CA VAL A 76 0.39 5.83 -10.95
C VAL A 76 -1.11 5.60 -10.83
N THR A 77 -1.55 4.40 -10.45
CA THR A 77 -2.99 4.11 -10.28
C THR A 77 -3.68 5.03 -9.28
N CYS A 78 -2.97 5.51 -8.25
CA CYS A 78 -3.56 6.38 -7.22
C CYS A 78 -3.21 7.85 -7.46
N HIS A 79 -1.93 8.18 -7.62
CA HIS A 79 -1.44 9.56 -7.75
C HIS A 79 -1.66 10.17 -9.13
N MET A 80 -1.92 9.35 -10.16
CA MET A 80 -2.28 9.84 -11.50
C MET A 80 -3.73 9.47 -11.82
N ALA A 81 -4.53 9.18 -10.78
CA ALA A 81 -5.95 8.93 -10.96
C ALA A 81 -6.65 10.20 -11.46
N LEU A 82 -7.73 9.99 -12.21
CA LEU A 82 -8.61 11.05 -12.66
C LEU A 82 -9.15 11.85 -11.47
N THR A 83 -9.08 13.17 -11.55
CA THR A 83 -9.66 14.06 -10.54
C THR A 83 -11.19 14.12 -10.66
N PRO A 84 -11.92 14.43 -9.57
CA PRO A 84 -13.34 14.73 -9.66
C PRO A 84 -13.62 15.75 -10.78
N GLY A 85 -14.63 15.51 -11.62
CA GLY A 85 -14.92 16.37 -12.78
C GLY A 85 -13.99 16.19 -13.99
N SER A 86 -13.04 15.25 -13.99
CA SER A 86 -12.25 14.95 -15.20
C SER A 86 -13.14 14.50 -16.36
N GLY A 87 -12.96 15.08 -17.55
CA GLY A 87 -13.71 14.74 -18.76
C GLY A 87 -14.89 15.66 -19.10
N THR A 88 -15.21 16.64 -18.24
CA THR A 88 -16.06 17.78 -18.61
C THR A 88 -15.21 18.95 -19.13
N PRO A 89 -15.73 19.78 -20.06
CA PRO A 89 -15.07 21.04 -20.42
C PRO A 89 -14.82 21.87 -19.17
N PRO A 90 -13.72 22.65 -19.11
CA PRO A 90 -13.47 23.56 -18.00
C PRO A 90 -14.66 24.50 -17.84
N ASP A 91 -15.45 24.27 -16.81
CA ASP A 91 -16.53 25.17 -16.41
C ASP A 91 -16.13 25.77 -15.06
N SER A 92 -15.69 27.03 -15.11
CA SER A 92 -15.28 27.80 -13.94
C SER A 92 -16.42 28.08 -12.96
N LEU A 93 -17.62 27.57 -13.21
CA LEU A 93 -18.78 27.61 -12.32
C LEU A 93 -19.14 26.24 -11.71
N ASP A 94 -18.41 25.17 -12.08
CA ASP A 94 -18.61 23.83 -11.53
C ASP A 94 -17.75 23.61 -10.28
N PRO A 95 -18.35 23.51 -9.08
CA PRO A 95 -17.66 23.26 -7.82
C PRO A 95 -16.76 22.02 -7.83
N ALA A 96 -17.08 21.03 -8.65
CA ALA A 96 -16.31 19.79 -8.75
C ALA A 96 -14.97 19.96 -9.48
N GLN A 97 -14.73 21.10 -10.12
CA GLN A 97 -13.52 21.35 -10.93
C GLN A 97 -12.50 22.27 -10.24
N TYR A 98 -12.81 22.85 -9.07
CA TYR A 98 -11.83 23.64 -8.33
C TYR A 98 -10.82 22.72 -7.64
N GLY A 99 -9.53 23.08 -7.68
CA GLY A 99 -8.44 22.26 -7.12
C GLY A 99 -8.04 21.05 -7.96
N ARG A 100 -8.71 20.76 -9.09
CA ARG A 100 -8.41 19.60 -9.95
C ARG A 100 -7.00 19.59 -10.55
N ASP A 101 -6.36 20.75 -10.65
CA ASP A 101 -4.99 20.88 -11.15
C ASP A 101 -3.96 20.87 -9.99
N GLU A 102 -4.45 20.83 -8.75
CA GLU A 102 -3.68 20.85 -7.50
C GLU A 102 -3.61 19.46 -6.84
N ILE A 103 -4.27 18.45 -7.40
CA ILE A 103 -4.22 17.04 -7.00
C ILE A 103 -4.22 16.11 -8.21
N GLY A 104 -3.69 14.90 -8.07
CA GLY A 104 -3.73 13.86 -9.11
C GLY A 104 -3.11 14.31 -10.43
N GLU A 105 -3.26 13.53 -11.50
CA GLU A 105 -2.81 13.81 -12.88
C GLU A 105 -1.64 14.82 -13.08
N HIS A 106 -1.90 16.11 -12.91
CA HIS A 106 -0.97 17.23 -13.04
C HIS A 106 0.08 17.37 -11.91
N THR A 107 -0.15 16.73 -10.75
CA THR A 107 0.70 16.71 -9.56
C THR A 107 0.61 15.36 -8.83
N PHE A 108 1.59 15.08 -7.95
CA PHE A 108 1.56 13.90 -7.08
C PHE A 108 0.79 14.14 -5.77
N THR A 109 0.32 15.37 -5.56
CA THR A 109 -0.46 15.77 -4.39
C THR A 109 -1.77 14.98 -4.31
N MET A 110 -2.09 14.50 -3.11
CA MET A 110 -3.30 13.73 -2.83
C MET A 110 -4.40 14.55 -2.16
N HIS A 111 -4.08 15.74 -1.67
CA HIS A 111 -4.98 16.62 -0.92
C HIS A 111 -4.77 18.08 -1.33
N TRP A 112 -5.85 18.79 -1.60
CA TRP A 112 -5.85 20.24 -1.75
C TRP A 112 -6.69 20.86 -0.64
N GLU A 113 -6.11 21.80 0.10
CA GLU A 113 -6.72 22.45 1.27
C GLU A 113 -7.90 23.39 0.93
N GLY A 114 -8.03 23.78 -0.35
CA GLY A 114 -8.98 24.80 -0.80
C GLY A 114 -8.34 26.18 -0.96
N ASP A 115 -9.15 27.15 -1.38
CA ASP A 115 -8.76 28.55 -1.63
C ASP A 115 -9.49 29.57 -0.74
N GLY A 116 -10.17 29.09 0.30
CA GLY A 116 -11.00 29.90 1.20
C GLY A 116 -12.41 30.21 0.67
N VAL A 117 -12.71 29.85 -0.58
CA VAL A 117 -14.06 29.87 -1.15
C VAL A 117 -14.57 28.45 -1.34
N HIS A 118 -13.69 27.56 -1.80
CA HIS A 118 -13.95 26.14 -2.00
C HIS A 118 -13.30 25.33 -0.87
N GLY A 119 -13.98 24.26 -0.45
CA GLY A 119 -13.50 23.35 0.57
C GLY A 119 -12.40 22.42 0.03
N PRO A 120 -11.77 21.64 0.94
CA PRO A 120 -10.70 20.73 0.57
C PRO A 120 -11.18 19.60 -0.33
N VAL A 121 -10.27 19.04 -1.12
CA VAL A 121 -10.54 17.92 -2.03
C VAL A 121 -9.43 16.87 -1.90
N ASP A 122 -9.84 15.62 -1.67
CA ASP A 122 -8.96 14.46 -1.65
C ASP A 122 -9.02 13.65 -2.94
N LEU A 123 -7.86 13.22 -3.43
CA LEU A 123 -7.75 12.32 -4.57
C LEU A 123 -7.95 10.87 -4.15
N VAL A 124 -9.21 10.49 -3.98
CA VAL A 124 -9.57 9.11 -3.58
C VAL A 124 -10.18 8.28 -4.71
N SER A 125 -10.29 8.84 -5.92
CA SER A 125 -10.88 8.16 -7.08
C SER A 125 -10.17 6.84 -7.43
N GLY A 126 -8.85 6.77 -7.21
CA GLY A 126 -8.06 5.54 -7.38
C GLY A 126 -8.43 4.41 -6.40
N CYS A 127 -9.05 4.74 -5.26
CA CYS A 127 -9.42 3.80 -4.21
C CYS A 127 -10.84 3.25 -4.39
N VAL A 128 -11.75 4.06 -4.93
CA VAL A 128 -13.21 3.80 -5.00
C VAL A 128 -13.56 2.51 -5.73
N GLY A 129 -12.76 2.12 -6.72
CA GLY A 129 -12.98 0.87 -7.46
C GLY A 129 -12.91 -0.39 -6.60
N CYS A 130 -12.20 -0.34 -5.47
CA CYS A 130 -12.05 -1.46 -4.53
C CYS A 130 -12.72 -1.20 -3.17
N HIS A 131 -12.69 0.04 -2.68
CA HIS A 131 -13.14 0.45 -1.34
C HIS A 131 -14.49 1.20 -1.34
N GLY A 132 -15.31 1.00 -2.38
CA GLY A 132 -16.62 1.63 -2.46
C GLY A 132 -16.59 3.16 -2.55
N PRO A 133 -17.77 3.81 -2.54
CA PRO A 133 -17.86 5.26 -2.69
C PRO A 133 -17.37 5.96 -1.42
N LYS A 134 -16.30 6.74 -1.55
CA LYS A 134 -15.71 7.58 -0.52
C LYS A 134 -15.18 8.86 -1.16
N ASN A 135 -15.14 9.96 -0.41
CA ASN A 135 -14.76 11.29 -0.93
C ASN A 135 -13.62 11.96 -0.17
N SER A 136 -13.27 11.47 1.02
CA SER A 136 -12.17 12.01 1.83
C SER A 136 -11.43 10.96 2.63
N PHE A 137 -10.10 11.08 2.78
CA PHE A 137 -9.27 10.14 3.55
C PHE A 137 -9.81 9.86 4.96
N ASP A 138 -10.53 10.80 5.57
CA ASP A 138 -11.18 10.66 6.87
C ASP A 138 -12.27 9.56 6.89
N GLU A 139 -12.81 9.18 5.73
CA GLU A 139 -13.79 8.10 5.60
C GLU A 139 -13.17 6.70 5.68
N TRP A 140 -11.84 6.58 5.74
CA TRP A 140 -11.11 5.34 5.94
C TRP A 140 -10.91 5.09 7.44
N ILE A 141 -12.02 4.82 8.13
CA ILE A 141 -12.01 4.53 9.57
C ILE A 141 -11.19 3.28 9.87
N ALA A 142 -10.30 3.37 10.86
CA ALA A 142 -9.51 2.25 11.33
C ALA A 142 -10.41 1.14 11.90
N LYS A 143 -9.88 -0.08 11.93
CA LYS A 143 -10.65 -1.22 12.48
C LYS A 143 -10.76 -1.19 13.99
N MET A 144 -9.83 -0.51 14.65
CA MET A 144 -9.72 -0.39 16.09
C MET A 144 -8.86 0.83 16.42
N ASP A 145 -8.97 1.24 17.67
CA ASP A 145 -8.13 2.23 18.35
C ASP A 145 -6.69 1.67 18.46
N TYR A 146 -5.81 2.12 17.57
CA TYR A 146 -4.42 1.69 17.46
C TYR A 146 -3.48 2.47 18.36
N ASP A 147 -3.79 3.75 18.63
CA ASP A 147 -2.99 4.62 19.49
C ASP A 147 -3.42 4.59 20.97
N GLU A 148 -4.50 3.87 21.27
CA GLU A 148 -5.08 3.63 22.60
C GLU A 148 -5.56 4.92 23.29
N ASP A 149 -6.04 5.90 22.51
CA ASP A 149 -6.55 7.18 23.02
C ASP A 149 -8.02 7.11 23.50
N GLY A 150 -8.70 6.00 23.21
CA GLY A 150 -10.08 5.72 23.58
C GLY A 150 -11.09 6.00 22.47
N THR A 151 -10.65 6.41 21.29
CA THR A 151 -11.48 6.67 20.11
C THR A 151 -11.04 5.83 18.92
N VAL A 152 -11.95 5.59 17.97
CA VAL A 152 -11.61 4.94 16.70
C VAL A 152 -11.78 5.99 15.61
N GLU A 153 -10.68 6.37 14.99
CA GLU A 153 -10.61 7.50 14.05
C GLU A 153 -10.28 7.05 12.62
N SER A 154 -9.92 8.00 11.76
CA SER A 154 -9.39 7.67 10.44
C SER A 154 -8.07 6.93 10.57
N ALA A 155 -7.75 6.07 9.60
CA ALA A 155 -6.49 5.34 9.57
C ALA A 155 -5.26 6.26 9.63
N GLN A 156 -5.35 7.49 9.09
CA GLN A 156 -4.27 8.45 9.15
C GLN A 156 -4.14 9.09 10.53
N ASP A 157 -5.25 9.37 11.22
CA ASP A 157 -5.23 9.99 12.55
C ASP A 157 -4.71 9.02 13.61
N GLU A 158 -5.15 7.77 13.56
CA GLU A 158 -4.62 6.67 14.37
C GLU A 158 -3.10 6.53 14.19
N VAL A 159 -2.62 6.57 12.94
CA VAL A 159 -1.16 6.51 12.67
C VAL A 159 -0.44 7.73 13.24
N LYS A 160 -1.04 8.94 13.16
CA LYS A 160 -0.45 10.16 13.74
C LYS A 160 -0.40 10.09 15.27
N GLY A 161 -1.46 9.62 15.93
CA GLY A 161 -1.45 9.45 17.39
C GLY A 161 -0.46 8.38 17.86
N MET A 162 -0.31 7.27 17.11
CA MET A 162 0.77 6.31 17.34
C MET A 162 2.16 6.94 17.19
N MET A 163 2.34 7.84 16.22
CA MET A 163 3.58 8.60 16.05
C MET A 163 3.81 9.55 17.23
N ASP A 164 2.80 10.27 17.71
CA ASP A 164 2.89 11.15 18.88
C ASP A 164 3.31 10.37 20.13
N ASN A 165 2.72 9.20 20.35
CA ASN A 165 3.08 8.27 21.42
C ASN A 165 4.56 7.84 21.40
N ILE A 166 5.16 7.72 20.22
CA ILE A 166 6.59 7.45 20.06
C ILE A 166 7.42 8.72 20.22
N GLY A 167 6.99 9.83 19.62
CA GLY A 167 7.68 11.11 19.62
C GLY A 167 7.98 11.58 21.04
N VAL A 168 6.99 11.50 21.94
CA VAL A 168 7.16 11.89 23.35
C VAL A 168 8.18 11.03 24.13
N LEU A 169 8.51 9.83 23.63
CA LEU A 169 9.52 8.92 24.20
C LEU A 169 10.92 9.14 23.59
N LEU A 170 11.01 9.91 22.50
CA LEU A 170 12.27 10.29 21.85
C LEU A 170 12.68 11.71 22.27
N PRO A 171 13.99 12.02 22.34
CA PRO A 171 14.42 13.38 22.66
C PRO A 171 14.05 14.43 21.58
N PRO A 172 13.59 15.65 21.94
CA PRO A 172 13.29 16.11 23.29
C PRO A 172 12.07 15.39 23.90
N LEU A 173 12.26 14.78 25.07
CA LEU A 173 11.21 13.99 25.72
C LEU A 173 9.99 14.85 26.04
N ASN A 174 8.80 14.27 25.88
CA ASN A 174 7.49 14.92 26.03
C ASN A 174 7.16 15.99 24.97
N ASP A 175 7.86 16.00 23.84
CA ASP A 175 7.54 16.76 22.64
C ASP A 175 7.37 15.75 21.48
N PRO A 176 6.29 15.80 20.69
CA PRO A 176 6.13 14.91 19.55
C PRO A 176 7.17 15.16 18.45
N ALA A 177 7.82 16.33 18.42
CA ALA A 177 8.85 16.64 17.44
C ALA A 177 10.11 15.79 17.67
N VAL A 178 10.42 14.89 16.74
CA VAL A 178 11.62 14.07 16.78
C VAL A 178 12.82 14.82 16.18
N VAL A 179 13.74 15.27 17.04
CA VAL A 179 14.99 15.91 16.64
C VAL A 179 16.16 15.03 17.03
N VAL A 180 16.70 14.30 16.05
CA VAL A 180 17.81 13.36 16.28
C VAL A 180 19.12 14.13 16.49
N ASP A 181 19.82 13.85 17.60
CA ASP A 181 21.11 14.45 17.93
C ASP A 181 22.17 13.40 18.33
N THR A 182 23.36 13.86 18.69
CA THR A 182 24.49 12.99 19.08
C THR A 182 24.29 12.21 20.38
N ASN A 183 23.29 12.55 21.18
CA ASN A 183 23.04 11.95 22.50
C ASN A 183 22.09 10.75 22.44
N TYR A 184 21.48 10.50 21.28
CA TYR A 184 20.62 9.34 21.09
C TYR A 184 21.40 8.03 21.28
N THR A 185 20.84 7.12 22.08
CA THR A 185 21.29 5.73 22.13
C THR A 185 20.99 5.01 20.81
N THR A 186 21.65 3.88 20.54
CA THR A 186 21.36 3.06 19.36
C THR A 186 19.88 2.68 19.25
N LEU A 187 19.24 2.33 20.38
CA LEU A 187 17.80 2.02 20.39
C LEU A 187 16.95 3.24 19.98
N GLN A 188 17.28 4.43 20.50
CA GLN A 188 16.57 5.65 20.14
C GLN A 188 16.80 6.03 18.68
N LEU A 189 18.03 5.84 18.14
CA LEU A 189 18.31 6.06 16.72
C LEU A 189 17.48 5.10 15.84
N GLN A 190 17.46 3.81 16.18
CA GLN A 190 16.65 2.82 15.48
C GLN A 190 15.16 3.17 15.48
N SER A 191 14.65 3.60 16.63
CA SER A 191 13.26 3.99 16.80
C SER A 191 12.93 5.29 16.05
N ALA A 192 13.84 6.27 16.09
CA ALA A 192 13.71 7.52 15.33
C ALA A 192 13.79 7.29 13.82
N TYR A 193 14.60 6.34 13.35
CA TYR A 193 14.61 5.98 11.93
C TYR A 193 13.25 5.47 11.45
N ASN A 194 12.59 4.63 12.26
CA ASN A 194 11.24 4.14 11.97
C ASN A 194 10.22 5.29 11.96
N TYR A 195 10.24 6.14 12.99
CA TYR A 195 9.39 7.34 13.05
C TYR A 195 9.57 8.22 11.80
N LEU A 196 10.81 8.57 11.47
CA LEU A 196 11.15 9.41 10.31
C LEU A 196 10.76 8.74 8.99
N SER A 197 10.78 7.41 8.90
CA SER A 197 10.33 6.68 7.70
C SER A 197 8.84 6.85 7.48
N VAL A 198 8.02 6.83 8.54
CA VAL A 198 6.57 7.09 8.45
C VAL A 198 6.30 8.59 8.22
N GLU A 199 7.03 9.47 8.91
CA GLU A 199 6.88 10.91 8.76
C GLU A 199 7.22 11.38 7.34
N GLU A 200 8.33 10.91 6.77
CA GLU A 200 8.78 11.30 5.42
C GLU A 200 8.00 10.60 4.31
N ASP A 201 7.26 9.54 4.63
CA ASP A 201 6.35 8.88 3.70
C ASP A 201 5.13 9.75 3.36
N LYS A 202 4.68 10.59 4.31
CA LYS A 202 3.56 11.53 4.20
C LYS A 202 2.20 10.91 3.89
N SER A 203 2.10 9.60 3.72
CA SER A 203 0.82 8.90 3.51
C SER A 203 0.12 8.56 4.83
N TYR A 204 0.85 8.59 5.94
CA TYR A 204 0.36 8.22 7.28
C TYR A 204 -0.38 6.87 7.26
N GLY A 205 0.22 5.87 6.62
CA GLY A 205 -0.35 4.52 6.52
C GLY A 205 -1.12 4.25 5.24
N MET A 206 -1.49 5.24 4.42
CA MET A 206 -2.25 4.98 3.19
C MET A 206 -1.48 4.14 2.15
N HIS A 207 -0.14 4.21 2.13
CA HIS A 207 0.65 3.29 1.31
C HIS A 207 0.63 1.86 1.84
N ASN A 208 0.58 1.66 3.16
CA ASN A 208 0.72 0.35 3.77
C ASN A 208 0.28 0.28 5.24
N LEU A 209 -1.03 0.39 5.51
CA LEU A 209 -1.54 0.59 6.87
C LEU A 209 -1.10 -0.50 7.84
N GLN A 210 -1.30 -1.77 7.46
CA GLN A 210 -0.93 -2.92 8.29
C GLN A 210 0.56 -2.92 8.65
N PHE A 211 1.43 -2.57 7.70
CA PHE A 211 2.85 -2.47 7.97
C PHE A 211 3.15 -1.31 8.91
N THR A 212 2.59 -0.13 8.64
CA THR A 212 2.84 1.08 9.40
C THR A 212 2.39 0.95 10.86
N VAL A 213 1.17 0.48 11.14
CA VAL A 213 0.70 0.33 12.53
C VAL A 213 1.51 -0.71 13.29
N ASN A 214 1.89 -1.82 12.66
CA ASN A 214 2.73 -2.83 13.31
C ASN A 214 4.17 -2.35 13.51
N LEU A 215 4.72 -1.57 12.58
CA LEU A 215 6.02 -0.94 12.72
C LEU A 215 6.05 0.03 13.91
N LEU A 216 5.05 0.91 14.00
CA LEU A 216 4.94 1.87 15.10
C LEU A 216 4.71 1.14 16.42
N LYS A 217 3.82 0.15 16.47
CA LYS A 217 3.60 -0.66 17.67
C LYS A 217 4.87 -1.33 18.17
N VAL A 218 5.61 -2.02 17.28
CA VAL A 218 6.85 -2.69 17.64
C VAL A 218 7.89 -1.68 18.13
N THR A 219 7.97 -0.51 17.49
CA THR A 219 8.86 0.58 17.90
C THR A 219 8.52 1.10 19.30
N TYR A 220 7.24 1.35 19.54
CA TYR A 220 6.71 1.83 20.83
C TYR A 220 6.94 0.82 21.96
N ASP A 221 6.59 -0.46 21.74
CA ASP A 221 6.80 -1.56 22.69
C ASP A 221 8.30 -1.66 23.05
N THR A 222 9.17 -1.56 22.04
CA THR A 222 10.63 -1.63 22.23
C THR A 222 11.17 -0.45 23.04
N LEU A 223 10.74 0.78 22.74
CA LEU A 223 11.15 1.99 23.49
C LEU A 223 10.76 1.91 24.97
N ARG A 224 9.63 1.25 25.28
CA ARG A 224 9.15 1.04 26.65
C ARG A 224 9.80 -0.14 27.36
N GLY A 225 10.63 -0.92 26.68
CA GLY A 225 11.27 -2.11 27.24
C GLY A 225 10.28 -3.23 27.59
N ILE A 226 9.13 -3.27 26.91
CA ILE A 226 8.13 -4.34 27.08
C ILE A 226 8.24 -5.37 25.95
N PRO A 227 7.71 -6.60 26.12
CA PRO A 227 7.71 -7.59 25.06
C PRO A 227 7.02 -7.07 23.80
N VAL A 228 7.74 -7.09 22.68
CA VAL A 228 7.23 -6.68 21.37
C VAL A 228 6.08 -7.57 20.93
N SER A 229 5.04 -6.94 20.42
CA SER A 229 3.86 -7.61 19.89
C SER A 229 3.42 -6.98 18.57
N ILE A 230 2.68 -7.73 17.77
CA ILE A 230 2.03 -7.26 16.54
C ILE A 230 0.52 -7.43 16.69
N PHE A 231 -0.25 -6.65 15.94
CA PHE A 231 -1.68 -6.86 15.80
C PHE A 231 -1.91 -8.12 14.93
N GLU A 232 -2.05 -9.30 15.57
CA GLU A 232 -2.20 -10.61 14.90
C GLU A 232 -3.55 -10.76 14.16
N GLU A 233 -4.63 -10.13 14.63
CA GLU A 233 -5.95 -10.13 13.96
C GLU A 233 -6.04 -9.15 12.77
N ALA A 234 -4.88 -8.71 12.26
CA ALA A 234 -4.77 -7.91 11.05
C ALA A 234 -4.95 -8.75 9.77
N GLU A 235 -5.96 -9.62 9.70
CA GLU A 235 -6.40 -10.12 8.39
C GLU A 235 -7.03 -8.95 7.63
N ASP A 236 -6.14 -8.31 6.86
CA ASP A 236 -6.27 -7.18 5.96
C ASP A 236 -7.09 -6.02 6.56
N MET A 237 -6.40 -5.16 7.32
CA MET A 237 -6.94 -3.91 7.90
C MET A 237 -7.61 -3.00 6.85
N LEU A 238 -7.36 -3.26 5.55
CA LEU A 238 -8.03 -2.67 4.40
C LEU A 238 -8.44 -3.74 3.37
N ALA A 239 -9.18 -4.79 3.79
CA ALA A 239 -9.90 -5.63 2.84
C ALA A 239 -10.77 -4.75 1.91
N PRO A 240 -10.94 -5.12 0.62
CA PRO A 240 -11.81 -4.34 -0.25
C PRO A 240 -13.26 -4.44 0.23
N ASP A 241 -14.05 -3.41 0.01
CA ASP A 241 -15.48 -3.44 0.37
C ASP A 241 -16.29 -4.32 -0.60
N ASN A 242 -15.72 -4.61 -1.76
CA ASN A 242 -16.32 -5.44 -2.80
C ASN A 242 -15.39 -6.57 -3.23
N TYR A 243 -15.93 -7.57 -3.93
CA TYR A 243 -15.08 -8.52 -4.63
C TYR A 243 -14.36 -7.79 -5.77
N VAL A 244 -13.04 -7.97 -5.84
CA VAL A 244 -12.21 -7.33 -6.87
C VAL A 244 -11.42 -8.41 -7.59
N LEU A 245 -11.36 -8.34 -8.92
CA LEU A 245 -10.38 -9.06 -9.72
C LEU A 245 -9.52 -8.01 -10.40
N ASN A 246 -8.22 -7.99 -10.13
CA ASN A 246 -7.28 -7.01 -10.67
C ASN A 246 -6.75 -7.46 -12.02
N GLN A 247 -6.28 -6.49 -12.83
CA GLN A 247 -5.57 -6.82 -14.06
C GLN A 247 -4.26 -7.53 -13.72
N ASN A 248 -4.07 -8.72 -14.28
CA ASN A 248 -2.83 -9.48 -14.12
C ASN A 248 -1.61 -8.65 -14.53
N TYR A 249 -0.51 -8.80 -13.80
CA TYR A 249 0.72 -8.06 -14.06
C TYR A 249 1.95 -8.99 -14.00
N PRO A 250 2.87 -8.91 -15.00
CA PRO A 250 2.77 -8.10 -16.21
C PRO A 250 1.65 -8.57 -17.16
N ASN A 251 1.21 -7.69 -18.07
CA ASN A 251 0.34 -8.01 -19.20
C ASN A 251 0.65 -7.05 -20.37
N PRO A 252 1.18 -7.52 -21.52
CA PRO A 252 1.51 -8.91 -21.85
C PRO A 252 2.61 -9.50 -20.96
N PHE A 253 2.71 -10.83 -20.89
CA PHE A 253 3.68 -11.50 -20.00
C PHE A 253 4.45 -12.63 -20.68
N ASN A 254 5.65 -12.93 -20.13
CA ASN A 254 6.51 -14.05 -20.55
C ASN A 254 7.53 -14.43 -19.44
N PRO A 255 7.58 -15.69 -18.95
CA PRO A 255 6.53 -16.71 -19.02
C PRO A 255 5.51 -16.58 -17.88
N THR A 256 5.76 -15.72 -16.89
CA THR A 256 4.95 -15.62 -15.67
C THR A 256 4.18 -14.31 -15.54
N THR A 257 3.00 -14.39 -14.95
CA THR A 257 2.19 -13.24 -14.52
C THR A 257 1.58 -13.51 -13.16
N THR A 258 1.32 -12.46 -12.40
CA THR A 258 0.61 -12.51 -11.13
C THR A 258 -0.83 -12.08 -11.34
N ILE A 259 -1.77 -12.90 -10.88
CA ILE A 259 -3.20 -12.57 -10.85
C ILE A 259 -3.55 -12.26 -9.40
N SER A 260 -4.08 -11.05 -9.18
CA SER A 260 -4.52 -10.58 -7.86
C SER A 260 -6.03 -10.46 -7.81
N PHE A 261 -6.63 -10.84 -6.70
CA PHE A 261 -8.04 -10.61 -6.41
C PHE A 261 -8.26 -10.30 -4.92
N GLY A 262 -9.35 -9.64 -4.58
CA GLY A 262 -9.69 -9.29 -3.21
C GLY A 262 -11.10 -9.74 -2.81
N LEU A 263 -11.24 -10.16 -1.55
CA LEU A 263 -12.50 -10.61 -0.96
C LEU A 263 -12.90 -9.70 0.22
N PRO A 264 -14.15 -9.22 0.27
CA PRO A 264 -14.62 -8.39 1.39
C PRO A 264 -14.82 -9.19 2.69
N LYS A 265 -14.96 -10.50 2.57
CA LYS A 265 -15.18 -11.44 3.68
C LYS A 265 -14.59 -12.80 3.32
N ARG A 266 -14.38 -13.64 4.32
CA ARG A 266 -14.01 -15.05 4.11
C ARG A 266 -15.06 -15.77 3.27
N ASP A 267 -14.64 -16.36 2.15
CA ASP A 267 -15.55 -17.00 1.18
C ASP A 267 -14.90 -18.19 0.46
N ASP A 268 -15.74 -19.05 -0.15
CA ASP A 268 -15.34 -20.16 -1.02
C ASP A 268 -15.28 -19.67 -2.47
N VAL A 269 -14.06 -19.62 -3.02
CA VAL A 269 -13.82 -19.11 -4.38
C VAL A 269 -12.92 -20.03 -5.19
N ARG A 270 -12.98 -19.88 -6.51
CA ARG A 270 -12.16 -20.58 -7.49
C ARG A 270 -11.58 -19.58 -8.50
N LEU A 271 -10.27 -19.64 -8.69
CA LEU A 271 -9.56 -18.87 -9.71
C LEU A 271 -9.17 -19.81 -10.86
N VAL A 272 -9.75 -19.58 -12.03
CA VAL A 272 -9.62 -20.48 -13.19
C VAL A 272 -9.17 -19.72 -14.42
N ILE A 273 -8.28 -20.34 -15.21
CA ILE A 273 -7.83 -19.85 -16.50
C ILE A 273 -8.50 -20.66 -17.61
N TYR A 274 -8.95 -19.94 -18.62
CA TYR A 274 -9.59 -20.44 -19.83
C TYR A 274 -8.86 -19.92 -21.07
N ASP A 275 -8.89 -20.67 -22.16
CA ASP A 275 -8.57 -20.14 -23.48
C ASP A 275 -9.72 -19.29 -24.04
N ILE A 276 -9.50 -18.68 -25.21
CA ILE A 276 -10.50 -17.83 -25.87
C ILE A 276 -11.77 -18.59 -26.30
N LEU A 277 -11.71 -19.92 -26.40
CA LEU A 277 -12.86 -20.78 -26.72
C LEU A 277 -13.62 -21.21 -25.46
N GLY A 278 -13.19 -20.78 -24.27
CA GLY A 278 -13.79 -21.15 -22.99
C GLY A 278 -13.36 -22.52 -22.46
N LYS A 279 -12.35 -23.16 -23.07
CA LYS A 279 -11.80 -24.40 -22.54
C LYS A 279 -10.97 -24.08 -21.29
N GLN A 280 -11.24 -24.79 -20.20
CA GLN A 280 -10.46 -24.68 -18.97
C GLN A 280 -9.02 -25.14 -19.23
N ILE A 281 -8.06 -24.26 -18.95
CA ILE A 281 -6.62 -24.51 -19.07
C ILE A 281 -6.05 -24.97 -17.72
N ARG A 282 -6.34 -24.22 -16.65
CA ARG A 282 -5.79 -24.50 -15.32
C ARG A 282 -6.65 -23.90 -14.23
N THR A 283 -6.76 -24.60 -13.11
CA THR A 283 -7.27 -24.00 -11.86
C THR A 283 -6.06 -23.58 -11.01
N LEU A 284 -5.94 -22.29 -10.72
CA LEU A 284 -4.87 -21.77 -9.87
C LEU A 284 -5.20 -21.92 -8.38
N PHE A 285 -6.48 -21.75 -8.04
CA PHE A 285 -6.96 -21.89 -6.68
C PHE A 285 -8.40 -22.38 -6.66
N SER A 286 -8.75 -23.16 -5.63
CA SER A 286 -10.12 -23.59 -5.35
C SER A 286 -10.24 -23.90 -3.86
N GLY A 287 -11.02 -23.12 -3.13
CA GLY A 287 -11.28 -23.38 -1.72
C GLY A 287 -11.72 -22.15 -0.94
N ARG A 288 -11.85 -22.33 0.37
CA ARG A 288 -12.20 -21.26 1.31
C ARG A 288 -10.97 -20.45 1.69
N ILE A 289 -11.03 -19.14 1.54
CA ILE A 289 -9.94 -18.24 1.90
C ILE A 289 -10.49 -17.00 2.62
N ASN A 290 -9.67 -16.41 3.49
CA ASN A 290 -10.07 -15.26 4.33
C ASN A 290 -10.28 -13.98 3.51
N SER A 291 -10.88 -12.96 4.12
CA SER A 291 -10.97 -11.63 3.53
C SER A 291 -9.59 -11.05 3.22
N GLY A 292 -9.57 -10.02 2.37
CA GLY A 292 -8.36 -9.36 1.92
C GLY A 292 -7.97 -9.75 0.50
N TYR A 293 -6.80 -9.28 0.08
CA TYR A 293 -6.27 -9.58 -1.25
C TYR A 293 -5.37 -10.81 -1.28
N HIS A 294 -5.41 -11.51 -2.40
CA HIS A 294 -4.75 -12.78 -2.66
C HIS A 294 -4.08 -12.76 -4.03
N ASN A 295 -2.91 -13.39 -4.14
CA ASN A 295 -2.09 -13.40 -5.35
C ASN A 295 -1.75 -14.82 -5.78
N TYR A 296 -1.92 -15.13 -7.07
CA TYR A 296 -1.55 -16.41 -7.66
C TYR A 296 -0.73 -16.20 -8.94
N ILE A 297 0.37 -16.94 -9.05
CA ILE A 297 1.23 -16.90 -10.24
C ILE A 297 0.73 -17.90 -11.26
N TRP A 298 0.63 -17.47 -12.52
CA TRP A 298 0.52 -18.35 -13.67
C TRP A 298 1.79 -18.27 -14.52
N ASP A 299 2.29 -19.43 -14.93
CA ASP A 299 3.56 -19.63 -15.65
C ASP A 299 3.37 -20.09 -17.10
N GLY A 300 2.17 -19.86 -17.66
CA GLY A 300 1.85 -20.27 -19.02
C GLY A 300 1.73 -21.79 -19.20
N ARG A 301 1.48 -22.55 -18.13
CA ARG A 301 1.25 -24.00 -18.19
C ARG A 301 -0.20 -24.39 -17.94
N ASP A 302 -0.66 -25.46 -18.59
CA ASP A 302 -1.94 -26.11 -18.34
C ASP A 302 -1.92 -26.96 -17.06
N GLN A 303 -3.05 -27.61 -16.74
CA GLN A 303 -3.20 -28.46 -15.56
C GLN A 303 -2.25 -29.68 -15.57
N GLN A 304 -1.76 -30.12 -16.73
CA GLN A 304 -0.82 -31.23 -16.89
C GLN A 304 0.65 -30.77 -16.84
N GLY A 305 0.90 -29.46 -16.71
CA GLY A 305 2.23 -28.87 -16.69
C GLY A 305 2.82 -28.61 -18.08
N ASN A 306 2.05 -28.75 -19.16
CA ASN A 306 2.52 -28.44 -20.50
C ASN A 306 2.42 -26.94 -20.77
N ILE A 307 3.41 -26.37 -21.45
CA ILE A 307 3.37 -24.97 -21.87
C ILE A 307 2.28 -24.79 -22.93
N VAL A 308 1.39 -23.83 -22.73
CA VAL A 308 0.32 -23.51 -23.68
C VAL A 308 0.82 -22.60 -24.81
N SER A 309 0.03 -22.43 -25.87
CA SER A 309 0.38 -21.54 -26.98
C SER A 309 0.37 -20.07 -26.56
N ALA A 310 1.19 -19.23 -27.18
CA ALA A 310 1.04 -17.78 -27.06
C ALA A 310 -0.37 -17.37 -27.55
N GLY A 311 -0.97 -16.36 -26.92
CA GLY A 311 -2.31 -15.92 -27.27
C GLY A 311 -3.07 -15.27 -26.11
N VAL A 312 -4.34 -15.00 -26.37
CA VAL A 312 -5.26 -14.41 -25.40
C VAL A 312 -5.88 -15.51 -24.54
N TYR A 313 -5.85 -15.29 -23.23
CA TYR A 313 -6.49 -16.13 -22.23
C TYR A 313 -7.44 -15.29 -21.38
N ILE A 314 -8.40 -15.96 -20.75
CA ILE A 314 -9.35 -15.35 -19.81
C ILE A 314 -9.12 -16.00 -18.46
N TYR A 315 -8.96 -15.20 -17.41
CA TYR A 315 -8.99 -15.70 -16.04
C TYR A 315 -10.27 -15.20 -15.37
N ARG A 316 -10.81 -16.03 -14.48
CA ARG A 316 -12.11 -15.83 -13.86
C ARG A 316 -12.05 -16.19 -12.39
N LEU A 317 -12.55 -15.28 -11.55
CA LEU A 317 -12.81 -15.51 -10.13
C LEU A 317 -14.29 -15.87 -9.98
N GLN A 318 -14.56 -17.04 -9.44
CA GLN A 318 -15.90 -17.60 -9.32
C GLN A 318 -16.16 -17.98 -7.86
N GLY A 319 -17.35 -17.71 -7.37
CA GLY A 319 -17.81 -18.10 -6.04
C GLY A 319 -19.33 -17.95 -5.93
N ASN A 320 -19.86 -18.09 -4.72
CA ASN A 320 -21.30 -17.97 -4.49
C ASN A 320 -21.85 -16.56 -4.80
N TYR A 321 -21.03 -15.53 -4.55
CA TYR A 321 -21.42 -14.12 -4.67
C TYR A 321 -20.56 -13.35 -5.68
N VAL A 322 -19.66 -14.03 -6.39
CA VAL A 322 -18.69 -13.39 -7.28
C VAL A 322 -18.55 -14.16 -8.59
N ASP A 323 -18.54 -13.40 -9.68
CA ASP A 323 -18.29 -13.92 -11.01
C ASP A 323 -17.62 -12.84 -11.87
N LEU A 324 -16.30 -12.68 -11.69
CA LEU A 324 -15.50 -11.65 -12.34
C LEU A 324 -14.54 -12.28 -13.34
N SER A 325 -14.35 -11.65 -14.49
CA SER A 325 -13.40 -12.14 -15.50
C SER A 325 -12.58 -11.02 -16.12
N ARG A 326 -11.36 -11.35 -16.53
CA ARG A 326 -10.45 -10.44 -17.24
C ARG A 326 -9.63 -11.19 -18.28
N LYS A 327 -9.12 -10.45 -19.25
CA LYS A 327 -8.28 -10.98 -20.34
C LYS A 327 -6.81 -10.75 -20.02
N MET A 328 -5.96 -11.66 -20.51
CA MET A 328 -4.51 -11.55 -20.46
C MET A 328 -3.89 -12.01 -21.79
N LEU A 329 -2.73 -11.46 -22.12
CA LEU A 329 -1.97 -11.80 -23.32
C LEU A 329 -0.66 -12.48 -22.94
N PHE A 330 -0.54 -13.76 -23.29
CA PHE A 330 0.70 -14.52 -23.15
C PHE A 330 1.54 -14.38 -24.43
N VAL A 331 2.80 -13.97 -24.28
CA VAL A 331 3.79 -13.91 -25.37
C VAL A 331 4.98 -14.81 -25.09
N LYS A 332 5.61 -15.33 -26.15
CA LYS A 332 6.80 -16.19 -26.08
C LYS A 332 8.08 -15.39 -26.32
#